data_AF-A0A957ZED4-F1
#
_entry.id   AF-A0A957ZED4-F1
#
_cell.length_a   1.000
_cell.length_b   1.000
_cell.length_c   1.000
_cell.angle_alpha   90.00
_cell.angle_beta   90.00
_cell.angle_gamma   90.00
#
_symmetry.space_group_name_H-M   'P 1'
#
loop_
_entity.id
_entity.type
_entity.pdbx_description
1 polymer ?
#
loop_
_entity_poly.entity_id
_entity_poly.type
_entity_poly.pdbx_seq_one_letter_code
_entity_poly.pdbx_strand_id
1 'polypeptide(L)' 'MMSTETNKAIVRRLWEEVWNQGNLSVCDEIFDADYAAHEKGFVPVLRAAFPDLHFTIEDMIAEDDKVVTRHT' A
#
# COMPACT_ATOMS: atom_id res chain seq x y z
N MET A 1 -18.18 10.89 2.61
CA MET A 1 -17.07 10.52 1.71
C MET A 1 -15.79 11.02 2.33
N MET A 2 -14.72 10.23 2.27
CA MET A 2 -13.37 10.71 2.63
C MET A 2 -12.91 11.76 1.62
N SER A 3 -12.00 12.64 2.03
CA SER A 3 -11.39 13.59 1.09
C SER A 3 -10.37 12.89 0.20
N THR A 4 -10.10 13.44 -0.98
CA THR A 4 -9.04 12.94 -1.88
C THR A 4 -7.67 12.88 -1.21
N GLU A 5 -7.36 13.84 -0.32
CA GLU A 5 -6.12 13.85 0.46
C GLU A 5 -6.10 12.75 1.53
N THR A 6 -7.25 12.43 2.13
CA THR A 6 -7.37 11.28 3.03
C THR A 6 -7.13 9.97 2.29
N ASN A 7 -7.67 9.82 1.07
CA ASN A 7 -7.45 8.64 0.24
C ASN A 7 -5.97 8.49 -0.13
N LYS A 8 -5.30 9.59 -0.53
CA LYS A 8 -3.85 9.58 -0.77
C LYS A 8 -3.05 9.19 0.47
N ALA A 9 -3.45 9.65 1.66
CA ALA A 9 -2.78 9.29 2.90
C ALA A 9 -2.87 7.78 3.18
N ILE A 10 -4.03 7.16 2.96
CA ILE A 10 -4.20 5.71 3.08
C ILE A 10 -3.29 4.97 2.10
N VAL A 11 -3.27 5.39 0.83
CA VAL A 11 -2.45 4.73 -0.20
C VAL A 11 -0.95 4.96 0.04
N ARG A 12 -0.55 6.08 0.66
CA ARG A 12 0.83 6.29 1.08
C ARG A 12 1.25 5.28 2.14
N ARG A 13 0.40 5.02 3.14
CA ARG A 13 0.64 3.99 4.17
C ARG A 13 0.80 2.60 3.56
N LEU A 14 0.01 2.27 2.53
CA LEU A 14 0.18 1.02 1.78
C LEU A 14 1.63 0.86 1.26
N TRP A 15 2.16 1.87 0.57
CA TRP A 15 3.52 1.81 0.02
C TRP A 15 4.59 1.82 1.10
N GLU A 16 4.48 2.71 2.09
CA GLU A 16 5.52 2.92 3.09
C GLU A 16 5.54 1.82 4.17
N GLU A 17 4.39 1.42 4.69
CA GLU A 17 4.30 0.48 5.82
C GLU A 17 4.16 -0.96 5.32
N VAL A 18 3.26 -1.23 4.38
CA VAL A 18 3.02 -2.61 3.94
C VAL A 18 4.11 -3.08 2.98
N TRP A 19 4.34 -2.38 1.87
CA TRP A 19 5.30 -2.83 0.86
C TRP A 19 6.76 -2.64 1.29
N ASN A 20 7.12 -1.43 1.72
CA ASN A 20 8.51 -1.08 2.04
C ASN A 20 9.00 -1.62 3.39
N GLN A 21 8.14 -1.60 4.42
CA GLN A 21 8.52 -2.11 5.75
C GLN A 21 8.09 -3.56 5.98
N GLY A 22 7.17 -4.10 5.18
CA GLY A 22 6.60 -5.42 5.42
C GLY A 22 5.67 -5.46 6.65
N ASN A 23 5.12 -4.32 7.06
CA ASN A 23 4.28 -4.21 8.25
C ASN A 23 2.85 -4.73 7.97
N LEU A 24 2.67 -6.04 8.11
CA LEU A 24 1.41 -6.72 7.80
C LEU A 24 0.25 -6.38 8.74
N SER A 25 0.49 -5.76 9.90
CA SER A 25 -0.59 -5.36 10.80
C SER A 25 -1.47 -4.26 10.20
N VAL A 26 -0.90 -3.47 9.29
CA VAL A 26 -1.58 -2.34 8.64
C VAL A 26 -2.57 -2.81 7.57
N CYS A 27 -2.40 -4.02 7.03
CA CYS A 27 -3.29 -4.56 6.00
C CYS A 27 -4.77 -4.58 6.43
N ASP A 28 -5.07 -4.91 7.69
CA ASP A 28 -6.45 -4.95 8.21
C ASP A 28 -7.08 -3.56 8.36
N GLU A 29 -6.27 -2.49 8.37
CA GLU A 29 -6.74 -1.12 8.48
C GLU A 29 -7.04 -0.48 7.11
N ILE A 30 -6.35 -0.93 6.06
CA ILE A 30 -6.36 -0.29 4.74
C ILE A 30 -7.15 -1.06 3.68
N PHE A 31 -7.26 -2.38 3.84
CA PHE A 31 -7.90 -3.25 2.86
C PHE A 31 -9.19 -3.84 3.43
N ASP A 32 -10.11 -4.20 2.53
CA ASP A 32 -11.16 -5.16 2.86
C ASP A 32 -10.54 -6.50 3.28
N ALA A 33 -11.25 -7.27 4.12
CA ALA A 33 -10.75 -8.48 4.75
C ALA A 33 -10.17 -9.50 3.74
N ASP A 34 -10.83 -9.69 2.59
CA ASP A 34 -10.37 -10.66 1.59
C ASP A 34 -9.04 -10.23 0.95
N TYR A 35 -8.91 -8.93 0.69
CA TYR A 35 -7.70 -8.37 0.08
C TYR A 35 -6.55 -8.24 1.10
N ALA A 36 -6.87 -7.93 2.37
CA ALA A 36 -5.91 -7.96 3.46
C ALA A 36 -5.27 -9.34 3.62
N ALA A 37 -6.08 -10.40 3.55
CA ALA A 37 -5.58 -11.79 3.62
C ALA A 37 -4.67 -12.13 2.43
N HIS A 38 -5.00 -11.66 1.22
CA HIS A 38 -4.17 -11.84 0.04
C HIS A 38 -2.80 -11.18 0.21
N GLU A 39 -2.75 -9.89 0.56
CA GLU A 39 -1.51 -9.13 0.69
C GLU A 39 -0.62 -9.67 1.84
N LYS A 40 -1.22 -10.11 2.95
CA LYS A 40 -0.51 -10.79 4.04
C LYS A 40 0.21 -12.06 3.60
N GLY A 41 -0.32 -12.76 2.59
CA GLY A 41 0.33 -13.93 2.00
C GLY A 41 1.39 -13.57 0.97
N PHE A 42 1.19 -12.49 0.21
CA PHE A 42 2.03 -12.13 -0.93
C PHE A 42 3.25 -11.27 -0.56
N VAL A 43 3.08 -10.25 0.27
CA VAL A 43 4.16 -9.32 0.66
C VAL A 43 5.40 -10.04 1.23
N PRO A 44 5.27 -11.05 2.13
CA PRO A 44 6.44 -11.78 2.62
C PRO A 44 7.18 -12.56 1.54
N VAL A 45 6.45 -13.13 0.58
CA VAL A 45 7.04 -13.88 -0.54
C VAL A 45 7.87 -12.94 -1.41
N LEU A 46 7.32 -11.76 -1.73
CA LEU A 46 8.02 -10.79 -2.56
C LEU A 46 9.26 -10.23 -1.84
N ARG A 47 9.16 -9.89 -0.55
CA ARG A 47 10.31 -9.41 0.25
C ARG A 47 11.37 -10.49 0.47
N ALA A 48 11.01 -11.77 0.50
CA ALA A 48 11.97 -12.86 0.54
C ALA A 48 12.75 -12.99 -0.79
N ALA A 49 12.08 -12.74 -1.93
CA ALA A 49 12.72 -12.74 -3.25
C ALA A 49 13.59 -11.50 -3.49
N PHE A 50 13.19 -10.35 -2.94
CA PHE A 50 13.88 -9.07 -3.06
C PHE A 50 14.07 -8.44 -1.66
N PRO A 51 15.14 -8.82 -0.93
CA PRO A 51 15.34 -8.37 0.45
C PRO A 51 15.52 -6.85 0.61
N ASP A 52 15.97 -6.18 -0.45
CA ASP A 52 16.15 -4.73 -0.55
C ASP A 52 14.99 -4.02 -1.24
N LEU A 53 13.85 -4.69 -1.44
CA LEU A 53 12.66 -4.12 -2.07
C LEU A 53 12.27 -2.79 -1.40
N HIS A 54 12.26 -1.74 -2.22
CA HIS A 54 11.87 -0.40 -1.83
C HIS A 54 11.23 0.32 -3.01
N PHE A 55 9.99 0.75 -2.81
CA PHE A 55 9.24 1.56 -3.74
C PHE A 55 9.35 3.04 -3.38
N THR A 56 9.66 3.87 -4.37
CA THR A 56 9.63 5.33 -4.23
C THR A 56 8.34 5.87 -4.82
N ILE A 57 7.54 6.60 -4.04
CA ILE A 57 6.34 7.28 -4.54
C ILE A 57 6.77 8.54 -5.30
N GLU A 58 6.55 8.55 -6.62
CA GLU A 58 6.94 9.64 -7.50
C GLU A 58 5.80 10.65 -7.72
N ASP A 59 4.55 10.17 -7.76
CA ASP A 59 3.36 11.00 -7.91
C ASP A 59 2.10 10.26 -7.44
N MET A 60 1.10 11.01 -6.99
CA MET A 60 -0.20 10.48 -6.59
C MET A 60 -1.34 11.40 -7.05
N ILE A 61 -2.20 10.88 -7.92
CA ILE A 61 -3.40 11.57 -8.41
C ILE A 61 -4.62 10.91 -7.77
N ALA A 62 -5.54 11.71 -7.24
CA ALA A 62 -6.77 11.22 -6.64
C ALA A 62 -7.99 11.89 -7.26
N GLU A 63 -9.00 11.09 -7.56
CA GLU A 63 -10.30 11.50 -8.11
C GLU A 63 -11.38 10.64 -7.47
N ASP A 64 -12.37 11.27 -6.86
CA ASP A 64 -13.41 10.62 -6.04
C ASP A 64 -12.81 9.62 -5.03
N ASP A 65 -13.10 8.34 -5.21
CA ASP A 65 -12.68 7.21 -4.38
C ASP A 65 -11.42 6.50 -4.89
N LYS A 66 -10.77 7.02 -5.95
CA LYS A 66 -9.62 6.38 -6.61
C LYS A 66 -8.35 7.18 -6.38
N VAL A 67 -7.25 6.45 -6.26
CA VAL A 67 -5.90 7.00 -6.22
C VAL A 67 -5.02 6.18 -7.16
N VAL A 68 -4.26 6.87 -8.01
CA VAL A 68 -3.25 6.26 -8.86
C VAL A 68 -1.88 6.72 -8.37
N THR A 69 -0.98 5.76 -8.13
CA THR A 69 0.40 6.03 -7.70
C THR A 69 1.38 5.66 -8.80
N ARG A 70 2.20 6.62 -9.23
CA ARG A 70 3.41 6.36 -10.00
C ARG A 70 4.55 6.09 -9.02
N HIS A 71 5.28 5.00 -9.20
CA HIS A 71 6.39 4.60 -8.35
C HIS A 71 7.54 3.97 -9.16
N THR A 72 8.72 3.91 -8.56
CA THR A 72 9.90 3.17 -9.04
C THR A 72 10.27 2.10 -8.03
#